data_AF-A0A967F5G7-F1
#
_entry.id   AF-A0A967F5G7-F1
#
_cell.length_a   1.000
_cell.length_b   1.000
_cell.length_c   1.000
_cell.angle_alpha   90.00
_cell.angle_beta   90.00
_cell.angle_gamma   90.00
#
_symmetry.space_group_name_H-M   'P 1'
#
loop_
_entity.id
_entity.type
_entity.pdbx_description
1 polymer ?
#
loop_
_entity_poly.entity_id
_entity_poly.type
_entity_poly.pdbx_seq_one_letter_code
_entity_poly.pdbx_strand_id
1 'polypeptide(L)' 'MIALIEKAVGRAAVVEEQPAQPGDVVCTFADVSSQARRDLAYAPSVPVAEGIPRFVEWYRQEENA' A
#
# COMPACT_ATOMS: atom_id res chain seq x y z
N MET A 1 5.21 -3.41 -4.61
CA MET A 1 4.54 -2.13 -4.32
C MET A 1 4.89 -1.06 -5.35
N ILE A 2 6.17 -0.68 -5.49
CA ILE A 2 6.65 0.38 -6.42
C ILE A 2 6.05 0.22 -7.83
N ALA A 3 6.13 -0.96 -8.43
CA ALA A 3 5.58 -1.23 -9.77
C ALA A 3 4.07 -0.92 -9.94
N LEU A 4 3.27 -1.10 -8.88
CA LEU A 4 1.84 -0.75 -8.93
C LEU A 4 1.63 0.77 -8.95
N ILE A 5 2.47 1.50 -8.23
CA ILE A 5 2.46 2.97 -8.21
C ILE A 5 2.93 3.52 -9.55
N GLU A 6 4.03 3.00 -10.10
CA GLU A 6 4.53 3.38 -11.42
C GLU A 6 3.47 3.21 -12.51
N LYS A 7 2.76 2.08 -12.48
CA LYS A 7 1.65 1.81 -13.40
C LYS A 7 0.49 2.79 -13.20
N ALA A 8 0.11 3.08 -11.96
CA ALA A 8 -0.99 3.99 -11.65
C ALA A 8 -0.66 5.45 -12.02
N VAL A 9 0.59 5.88 -11.83
CA VAL A 9 1.06 7.23 -12.15
C VAL A 9 1.38 7.38 -13.64
N GLY A 10 1.80 6.30 -14.31
CA GLY A 10 2.24 6.29 -15.71
C GLY A 10 3.71 6.68 -15.91
N ARG A 11 4.54 6.56 -14.87
CA ARG A 11 5.94 6.98 -14.88
C ARG A 11 6.80 6.04 -14.03
N ALA A 12 7.97 5.66 -14.55
CA ALA A 12 8.95 4.88 -13.80
C ALA A 12 9.55 5.69 -12.65
N ALA A 13 9.73 5.05 -11.51
CA ALA A 13 10.39 5.62 -10.34
C ALA A 13 11.91 5.63 -10.55
N VAL A 14 12.56 6.67 -10.07
CA VAL A 14 14.02 6.68 -9.90
C VAL A 14 14.29 6.11 -8.52
N VAL A 15 14.73 4.85 -8.46
CA VAL A 15 14.96 4.13 -7.20
C VAL A 15 16.43 4.22 -6.82
N GLU A 16 16.70 4.68 -5.59
CA GLU A 16 18.02 4.68 -4.98
C GLU A 16 17.98 3.79 -3.73
N GLU A 17 18.69 2.66 -3.78
CA GLU A 17 18.74 1.73 -2.65
C GLU A 17 19.71 2.27 -1.58
N GLN A 18 19.23 2.33 -0.35
CA GLN A 18 19.99 2.76 0.82
C GLN A 18 20.13 1.60 1.81
N PRO A 19 21.11 1.63 2.73
CA PRO A 19 21.24 0.63 3.77
C PRO A 19 19.96 0.52 4.61
N ALA A 20 19.64 -0.71 5.04
CA ALA A 20 18.50 -0.96 5.92
C ALA A 20 18.63 -0.15 7.22
N GLN A 21 17.54 0.49 7.65
CA GLN A 21 17.57 1.26 8.87
C GLN A 21 17.52 0.31 10.08
N PRO A 22 18.25 0.62 11.17
CA PRO A 22 18.36 -0.28 12.33
C PRO A 22 17.02 -0.53 13.05
N GLY A 23 16.02 0.32 12.83
CA GLY A 23 14.66 0.16 13.37
C GLY A 23 13.71 -0.64 12.48
N ASP A 24 14.09 -0.95 11.24
CA ASP A 24 13.22 -1.64 10.30
C ASP A 24 13.18 -3.13 10.57
N VAL A 25 11.96 -3.68 10.58
CA VAL A 25 11.75 -5.13 10.49
C VAL A 25 11.66 -5.53 9.03
N VAL A 26 12.40 -6.58 8.63
CA VAL A 26 12.52 -7.01 7.24
C VAL A 26 11.16 -7.35 6.61
N CYS A 27 10.27 -7.98 7.37
CA CYS A 27 8.92 -8.31 6.93
C CYS A 27 8.00 -8.47 8.13
N THR A 28 6.83 -7.84 8.07
CA THR A 28 5.78 -8.00 9.07
C THR A 28 4.41 -7.84 8.42
N PHE A 29 3.42 -8.55 8.94
CA PHE A 29 2.02 -8.44 8.55
C PHE A 29 1.13 -8.98 9.68
N ALA A 30 -0.10 -8.49 9.75
CA ALA A 30 -1.07 -8.97 10.72
C ALA A 30 -1.73 -10.27 10.26
N ASP A 31 -1.87 -11.24 11.16
CA ASP A 31 -2.78 -12.36 10.96
C ASP A 31 -4.21 -11.92 11.28
N VAL A 32 -5.00 -11.71 10.21
CA VAL A 32 -6.41 -11.31 10.30
C VAL A 32 -7.37 -12.48 10.10
N SER A 33 -6.89 -13.72 10.10
CA SER A 33 -7.71 -14.91 9.86
C SER A 33 -8.70 -15.20 10.99
N SER A 34 -8.41 -14.75 12.21
CA SER A 34 -9.08 -15.24 13.42
C SER A 34 -9.70 -14.14 14.27
N GLN A 35 -8.91 -13.31 14.96
CA GLN A 35 -9.41 -12.30 15.90
C GLN A 35 -10.23 -11.21 15.21
N ALA A 36 -9.72 -10.61 14.14
CA ALA A 36 -10.42 -9.57 13.39
C ALA A 36 -11.79 -10.03 12.87
N ARG A 37 -11.89 -11.28 12.38
CA ARG A 37 -13.14 -11.84 11.87
C ARG A 37 -14.15 -12.16 12.97
N ARG A 38 -13.70 -12.71 14.11
CA ARG A 38 -14.60 -13.07 15.21
C ARG A 38 -15.09 -11.88 15.99
N ASP A 39 -14.18 -10.98 16.35
CA ASP A 39 -14.45 -9.96 17.36
C ASP A 39 -15.01 -8.68 16.72
N LEU A 40 -14.64 -8.42 15.46
CA LEU A 40 -15.00 -7.20 14.72
C LEU A 40 -15.84 -7.48 13.46
N ALA A 41 -16.14 -8.75 13.16
CA ALA A 41 -16.76 -9.14 11.89
C ALA A 41 -16.04 -8.57 10.65
N TYR A 42 -14.72 -8.34 10.75
CA TYR A 42 -13.95 -7.62 9.74
C TYR A 42 -13.12 -8.57 8.87
N ALA A 43 -13.17 -8.33 7.56
CA ALA A 43 -12.29 -8.94 6.57
C ALA A 43 -11.89 -7.89 5.53
N PRO A 44 -10.58 -7.66 5.30
CA PRO A 44 -10.13 -6.78 4.22
C PRO A 44 -10.62 -7.30 2.86
N SER A 45 -11.29 -6.42 2.09
CA SER A 45 -11.90 -6.78 0.81
C SER A 45 -11.25 -6.10 -0.39
N VAL A 46 -10.48 -5.03 -0.17
CA VAL A 46 -9.82 -4.27 -1.24
C VAL A 46 -8.38 -4.77 -1.41
N PRO A 47 -8.03 -5.40 -2.53
CA PRO A 47 -6.65 -5.81 -2.81
C PRO A 47 -5.76 -4.59 -3.01
N VAL A 48 -4.46 -4.72 -2.72
CA VAL A 48 -3.47 -3.65 -2.95
C VAL A 48 -3.44 -3.20 -4.41
N ALA A 49 -3.61 -4.12 -5.36
CA ALA A 49 -3.65 -3.80 -6.79
C ALA A 49 -4.83 -2.91 -7.20
N GLU A 50 -5.90 -2.88 -6.40
CA GLU A 50 -7.08 -2.01 -6.58
C GLU A 50 -6.97 -0.73 -5.74
N GLY A 51 -6.44 -0.84 -4.51
CA GLY A 51 -6.29 0.29 -3.60
C GLY A 51 -5.29 1.34 -4.10
N ILE A 52 -4.17 0.91 -4.70
CA ILE A 52 -3.14 1.85 -5.16
C ILE A 52 -3.64 2.82 -6.25
N PRO A 53 -4.33 2.37 -7.32
CA PRO A 53 -4.93 3.31 -8.28
C PRO A 53 -5.93 4.29 -7.67
N ARG A 54 -6.78 3.83 -6.73
CA ARG A 54 -7.75 4.70 -6.04
C ARG A 54 -7.06 5.78 -5.21
N PHE A 55 -5.97 5.41 -4.53
CA PHE A 55 -5.18 6.36 -3.76
C PHE A 55 -4.54 7.43 -4.67
N VAL A 56 -3.96 7.03 -5.80
CA VAL A 56 -3.36 7.97 -6.75
C VAL A 56 -4.40 8.93 -7.33
N GLU A 57 -5.59 8.43 -7.66
CA GLU A 57 -6.70 9.27 -8.14
C GLU A 57 -7.11 10.31 -7.09
N TRP A 58 -7.35 9.87 -5.84
CA TRP A 58 -7.67 10.79 -4.74
C TRP A 58 -6.58 11.85 -4.55
N TYR A 59 -5.30 11.44 -4.52
CA TYR A 59 -4.18 12.37 -4.33
C TYR A 59 -4.13 13.46 -5.39
N ARG A 60 -4.36 13.10 -6.67
CA ARG A 60 -4.40 14.06 -7.78
C ARG A 60 -5.58 15.01 -7.72
N GLN A 61 -6.71 14.58 -7.15
CA GLN A 61 -7.87 15.46 -6.98
C GLN A 61 -7.58 16.54 -5.92
N GLU A 62 -6.96 16.16 -4.80
CA GLU A 62 -6.58 17.11 -3.73
C GLU A 62 -5.46 18.06 -4.15
N GLU A 63 -4.51 17.63 -5.00
CA GLU A 63 -3.43 18.50 -5.51
C GLU A 63 -3.94 19.55 -6.51
N ASN A 64 -5.07 19.29 -7.18
CA ASN A 64 -5.69 20.19 -8.16
C ASN A 64 -6.86 21.01 -7.58
N ALA A 65 -7.11 20.90 -6.28
CA ALA A 65 -8.14 21.65 -5.54
C ALA A 65 -7.55 22.91 -4.88
#